data_AF-A0A928Q6J3-F1
#
_entry.id   AF-A0A928Q6J3-F1
#
_cell.length_a   1.000
_cell.length_b   1.000
_cell.length_c   1.000
_cell.angle_alpha   90.00
_cell.angle_beta   90.00
_cell.angle_gamma   90.00
#
_symmetry.space_group_name_H-M   'P 1'
#
loop_
_entity.id
_entity.type
_entity.pdbx_description
1 polymer ?
#
loop_
_entity_poly.entity_id
_entity_poly.type
_entity_poly.pdbx_seq_one_letter_code
_entity_poly.pdbx_strand_id
1 'polypeptide(L)'
;MRVYKMQCPVCGNDTFKDDDFEYDICSECFWEYDTWQINNPDSGGGANCHSLNEYRKIYSELKRKNPQFSCRNESDRLLIVRKDRSKE
;
A
#
# COMPACT_ATOMS: atom_id res chain seq x y z
N MET A 1 -3.21 8.39 26.16
CA MET A 1 -3.45 8.30 24.70
C MET A 1 -2.94 6.94 24.26
N ARG A 2 -3.80 6.05 23.76
CA ARG A 2 -3.32 4.82 23.12
C ARG A 2 -2.77 5.23 21.77
N VAL A 3 -1.54 4.82 21.48
CA VAL A 3 -0.97 4.92 20.13
C VAL A 3 -1.37 3.64 19.41
N TYR A 4 -2.34 3.71 18.51
CA TYR A 4 -2.69 2.60 17.63
C TYR A 4 -1.61 2.48 16.56
N LYS A 5 -0.64 1.61 16.85
CA LYS A 5 0.36 1.18 15.87
C LYS A 5 -0.30 0.22 14.89
N MET A 6 -0.67 0.71 13.71
CA MET A 6 -1.17 -0.10 12.61
C MET A 6 -0.01 -0.48 11.70
N GLN A 7 0.25 -1.77 11.53
CA GLN A 7 1.19 -2.24 10.52
C GLN A 7 0.58 -2.09 9.13
N CYS A 8 1.41 -1.82 8.13
CA CYS A 8 0.95 -1.74 6.75
C CYS A 8 0.15 -2.99 6.36
N PRO A 9 -1.13 -2.86 5.95
CA PRO A 9 -1.98 -4.01 5.68
C PRO A 9 -1.56 -4.77 4.41
N VAL A 10 -0.65 -4.20 3.60
CA VAL A 10 -0.13 -4.82 2.38
C VAL A 10 1.15 -5.62 2.65
N CYS A 11 2.18 -5.01 3.24
CA CYS A 11 3.50 -5.63 3.38
C CYS A 11 3.97 -5.86 4.82
N GLY A 12 3.30 -5.27 5.82
CA GLY A 12 3.63 -5.41 7.23
C GLY A 12 4.88 -4.66 7.73
N ASN A 13 5.62 -3.96 6.85
CA ASN A 13 6.91 -3.34 7.22
C ASN A 13 6.75 -2.02 7.99
N ASP A 14 6.00 -1.06 7.46
CA ASP A 14 5.85 0.25 8.10
C ASP A 14 4.78 0.20 9.19
N THR A 15 5.00 0.99 10.24
CA THR A 15 4.05 1.18 11.34
C THR A 15 3.61 2.63 11.35
N PHE A 16 2.33 2.86 11.09
CA PHE A 16 1.72 4.19 11.11
C PHE A 16 1.43 4.59 12.57
N LYS A 17 1.62 5.87 12.91
CA LYS A 17 1.31 6.44 14.23
C LYS A 17 0.06 7.30 14.16
N ASP A 18 -0.61 7.45 15.31
CA ASP A 18 -2.02 7.85 15.45
C ASP A 18 -2.37 9.27 14.93
N ASP A 19 -1.35 10.08 14.70
CA ASP A 19 -1.43 11.54 14.73
C ASP A 19 -1.77 12.18 13.37
N ASP A 20 -1.47 11.51 12.24
CA ASP A 20 -1.43 12.12 10.88
C ASP A 20 -2.02 11.24 9.73
N PHE A 21 -2.90 10.28 10.04
CA PHE A 21 -3.21 9.11 9.20
C PHE A 21 -3.68 9.28 7.75
N GLU A 22 -4.35 10.36 7.35
CA GLU A 22 -5.11 10.34 6.09
C GLU A 22 -4.23 10.42 4.82
N TYR A 23 -2.92 10.61 4.95
CA TYR A 23 -2.00 10.73 3.82
C TYR A 23 -0.70 9.93 3.97
N ASP A 24 -0.65 9.01 4.93
CA ASP A 24 0.56 8.23 5.19
C ASP A 24 0.75 7.14 4.14
N ILE A 25 1.85 7.23 3.38
CA ILE A 25 2.19 6.27 2.32
C ILE A 25 3.27 5.32 2.81
N CYS A 26 3.05 4.01 2.68
CA CYS A 26 4.06 3.01 3.03
C CYS A 26 5.31 3.16 2.16
N SER A 27 6.48 3.38 2.78
CA SER A 27 7.76 3.52 2.09
C SER A 27 8.21 2.24 1.38
N GLU A 28 7.75 1.07 1.83
CA GLU A 28 8.14 -0.22 1.27
C GLU A 28 7.26 -0.66 0.10
N CYS A 29 5.94 -0.52 0.20
CA CYS A 29 5.01 -1.03 -0.80
C CYS A 29 4.20 0.07 -1.50
N PHE A 30 4.34 1.33 -1.08
CA PHE A 30 3.69 2.50 -1.67
C PHE A 30 2.15 2.47 -1.69
N TRP A 31 1.55 1.71 -0.78
CA TRP A 31 0.13 1.76 -0.52
C TRP A 31 -0.17 2.93 0.41
N GLU A 32 -1.13 3.78 0.03
CA GLU A 32 -1.58 4.91 0.83
C GLU A 32 -2.57 4.44 1.88
N TYR A 33 -2.38 4.87 3.12
CA TYR A 33 -3.21 4.45 4.24
C TYR A 33 -4.64 4.94 4.08
N ASP A 34 -5.53 4.02 3.72
CA ASP A 34 -6.94 4.29 3.49
C ASP A 34 -7.79 3.46 4.46
N THR A 35 -8.38 4.13 5.45
CA THR A 35 -9.25 3.48 6.45
C THR A 35 -10.51 2.88 5.85
N TRP A 36 -11.03 3.45 4.76
CA TRP A 36 -12.19 2.91 4.06
C TRP A 36 -11.82 1.61 3.37
N GLN A 37 -10.70 1.55 2.65
CA GLN A 37 -10.23 0.32 2.00
C GLN A 37 -9.75 -0.74 3.00
N ILE A 38 -9.31 -0.35 4.21
CA ILE A 38 -9.06 -1.31 5.31
C ILE A 38 -10.36 -1.99 5.75
N ASN A 39 -11.43 -1.22 5.92
CA ASN A 39 -12.74 -1.75 6.34
C ASN A 39 -13.51 -2.43 5.19
N ASN A 40 -13.21 -2.06 3.95
CA ASN A 40 -13.85 -2.57 2.72
C ASN A 40 -12.76 -3.07 1.75
N PRO A 41 -12.10 -4.21 2.03
CA PRO A 41 -10.86 -4.64 1.36
C PRO A 41 -11.01 -4.99 -0.12
N ASP A 42 -12.24 -5.16 -0.61
CA ASP A 42 -12.56 -5.41 -2.02
C ASP A 42 -13.06 -4.16 -2.75
N SER A 43 -13.26 -3.04 -2.04
CA SER A 43 -13.55 -1.74 -2.63
C SER A 43 -12.25 -1.05 -3.03
N GLY A 44 -12.13 -0.69 -4.31
CA GLY A 44 -11.05 0.14 -4.84
C GLY A 44 -11.54 1.53 -5.22
N GLY A 45 -10.62 2.34 -5.76
CA GLY A 45 -10.86 3.73 -6.13
C GLY A 45 -10.53 4.71 -5.00
N GLY A 46 -10.34 5.98 -5.36
CA GLY A 46 -9.86 7.01 -4.44
C GLY A 46 -8.34 7.15 -4.49
N ALA A 47 -7.70 7.14 -3.33
CA ALA A 47 -6.24 7.28 -3.20
C ALA A 47 -5.47 6.09 -3.81
N ASN A 48 -5.98 4.87 -3.61
CA ASN A 48 -5.49 3.67 -4.28
C ASN A 48 -6.52 3.20 -5.32
N CYS A 49 -6.10 3.00 -6.56
CA CYS A 49 -7.02 2.68 -7.66
C CYS A 49 -7.51 1.23 -7.58
N HIS A 50 -6.64 0.30 -7.20
CA HIS A 50 -7.02 -1.05 -6.83
C HIS A 50 -7.52 -1.12 -5.39
N SER A 51 -8.35 -2.12 -5.10
CA SER A 51 -8.73 -2.45 -3.72
C SER A 51 -7.53 -2.97 -2.92
N LEU A 52 -7.63 -2.98 -1.60
CA LEU A 52 -6.59 -3.52 -0.72
C LEU A 52 -6.20 -4.96 -1.11
N ASN A 53 -7.19 -5.81 -1.43
CA ASN A 53 -6.94 -7.20 -1.82
C ASN A 53 -6.29 -7.33 -3.20
N GLU A 54 -6.64 -6.47 -4.15
CA GLU A 54 -6.00 -6.43 -5.47
C GLU A 54 -4.56 -5.90 -5.39
N TYR A 55 -4.34 -4.83 -4.61
CA TYR A 55 -3.03 -4.24 -4.40
C TYR A 55 -2.07 -5.24 -3.73
N ARG A 56 -2.55 -6.02 -2.76
CA ARG A 56 -1.81 -7.15 -2.15
C ARG A 56 -1.34 -8.17 -3.19
N LYS A 57 -2.19 -8.50 -4.17
CA LYS A 57 -1.83 -9.42 -5.26
C LYS A 57 -0.74 -8.81 -6.15
N ILE A 58 -0.89 -7.55 -6.55
CA ILE A 58 0.10 -6.81 -7.35
C ILE A 58 1.46 -6.82 -6.64
N TYR A 59 1.50 -6.42 -5.36
CA TYR A 59 2.73 -6.39 -4.57
C TYR A 59 3.36 -7.78 -4.44
N SER A 60 2.55 -8.80 -4.15
CA SER A 60 3.02 -10.19 -4.02
C SER A 60 3.62 -10.72 -5.32
N GLU A 61 3.03 -10.40 -6.47
CA GLU A 61 3.57 -10.78 -7.78
C GLU A 61 4.90 -10.10 -8.08
N LEU A 62 5.05 -8.82 -7.73
CA LEU A 62 6.29 -8.08 -7.89
C LEU A 62 7.39 -8.67 -7.00
N LYS A 63 7.10 -8.96 -5.73
CA LYS A 63 8.04 -9.64 -4.81
C LYS A 63 8.40 -11.04 -5.28
N ARG A 64 7.45 -11.79 -5.86
CA ARG A 64 7.73 -13.12 -6.43
C ARG A 64 8.68 -13.06 -7.63
N LYS A 65 8.54 -12.04 -8.49
CA LYS A 65 9.41 -11.84 -9.66
C LYS A 65 10.78 -11.25 -9.29
N ASN A 66 10.80 -10.38 -8.29
CA ASN A 66 12.00 -9.76 -7.74
C ASN A 66 11.89 -9.74 -6.21
N PRO A 67 12.52 -10.70 -5.49
CA PRO A 67 12.50 -10.73 -4.03
C PRO A 67 13.04 -9.45 -3.37
N GLN A 68 13.89 -8.69 -4.07
CA GLN A 68 14.45 -7.41 -3.62
C GLN A 68 13.55 -6.21 -3.93
N PHE A 69 12.38 -6.42 -4.53
CA PHE A 69 11.44 -5.33 -4.83
C PHE A 69 11.10 -4.54 -3.56
N SER A 70 11.27 -3.21 -3.62
CA SER A 70 11.04 -2.27 -2.52
C SER A 70 10.82 -0.86 -3.05
N CYS A 71 9.72 -0.20 -2.66
CA CYS A 71 9.40 1.17 -3.09
C CYS A 71 10.29 2.26 -2.43
N ARG A 72 11.26 1.85 -1.62
CA ARG A 72 12.36 2.71 -1.17
C ARG A 72 13.26 3.11 -2.34
N ASN A 73 13.29 2.33 -3.42
CA ASN A 73 13.87 2.76 -4.69
C ASN A 73 12.80 3.31 -5.64
N GLU A 74 13.18 4.32 -6.43
CA GLU A 74 12.26 5.05 -7.31
C GLU A 74 11.70 4.18 -8.44
N SER A 75 12.52 3.31 -9.04
CA SER A 75 12.09 2.48 -10.16
C SER A 75 10.99 1.50 -9.78
N ASP A 76 11.11 0.83 -8.64
CA ASP A 76 10.09 -0.08 -8.11
C ASP A 76 8.81 0.66 -7.70
N ARG A 77 8.97 1.85 -7.11
CA ARG A 77 7.84 2.74 -6.78
C ARG A 77 7.05 3.11 -8.03
N LEU A 78 7.72 3.60 -9.07
CA LEU A 78 7.07 3.95 -10.33
C LEU A 78 6.39 2.73 -10.98
N LEU A 79 7.00 1.55 -10.87
CA LEU A 79 6.43 0.31 -11.40
C LEU A 79 5.11 -0.05 -10.71
N ILE A 80 5.04 -0.02 -9.37
CA ILE A 80 3.80 -0.37 -8.66
C ILE A 80 2.73 0.71 -8.81
N VAL A 81 3.08 2.00 -8.84
CA VAL A 81 2.13 3.10 -9.12
C VAL A 81 1.51 2.93 -10.50
N ARG A 82 2.31 2.63 -11.53
CA ARG A 82 1.80 2.38 -12.87
C ARG A 82 0.84 1.19 -12.92
N LYS A 83 1.12 0.14 -12.13
CA LYS A 83 0.24 -1.02 -12.02
C LYS A 83 -1.03 -0.70 -11.26
N ASP A 84 -0.95 0.11 -10.22
CA ASP A 84 -2.13 0.51 -9.46
C ASP A 84 -3.07 1.36 -10.31
N ARG A 85 -2.54 2.36 -11.01
CA ARG A 85 -3.34 3.26 -11.85
C ARG A 85 -3.83 2.64 -13.16
N SER A 86 -3.46 1.40 -13.50
CA SER A 86 -3.94 0.77 -14.74
C SER A 86 -5.42 0.35 -14.70
N LYS A 87 -6.09 0.56 -13.57
CA LYS A 87 -7.52 0.30 -13.35
C LYS A 87 -8.39 1.56 -13.49
N GLU A 88 -7.78 2.73 -13.65
CA GLU A 88 -8.45 3.99 -13.97
C GLU A 88 -9.05 4.01 -15.38
#